data_AF-A0A225DSX4-F1
#
_entry.id   AF-A0A225DSX4-F1
#
_cell.length_a   1.000
_cell.length_b   1.000
_cell.length_c   1.000
_cell.angle_alpha   90.00
_cell.angle_beta   90.00
_cell.angle_gamma   90.00
#
_symmetry.space_group_name_H-M   'P 1'
#
loop_
_entity.id
_entity.type
_entity.pdbx_description
1 polymer ?
#
loop_
_entity_poly.entity_id
_entity_poly.type
_entity_poly.pdbx_seq_one_letter_code
_entity_poly.pdbx_strand_id
1 'polypeptide(L)'
;MLINERAIRRASGNPNGKSHLALPNIKTLEKQPDPKTLLRELLRNACGLQGRRLKNFNAEARVPQVAGWIDDDFTPLRALSAFQKLESDIGQLAFEITNDHEQ
;
A
#
# COMPACT_ATOMS: atom_id res chain seq x y z
N MET A 1 -0.86 0.61 -1.64
CA MET A 1 -0.13 0.39 -0.36
C MET A 1 1.24 1.04 -0.44
N LEU A 2 1.70 1.65 0.65
CA LEU A 2 3.01 2.34 0.74
C LEU A 2 4.24 1.43 0.64
N ILE A 3 4.06 0.14 0.90
CA ILE A 3 5.15 -0.85 0.95
C ILE A 3 5.36 -1.59 -0.38
N ASN A 4 4.42 -1.45 -1.33
CA ASN A 4 4.44 -2.23 -2.57
C ASN A 4 5.17 -1.42 -3.65
N GLU A 5 6.48 -1.64 -3.75
CA GLU A 5 7.35 -0.93 -4.69
C GLU A 5 6.86 -1.05 -6.14
N ARG A 6 6.52 -2.28 -6.54
CA ARG A 6 6.10 -2.62 -7.90
C ARG A 6 4.82 -1.90 -8.28
N ALA A 7 3.84 -1.86 -7.38
CA ALA A 7 2.60 -1.12 -7.57
C ALA A 7 2.84 0.38 -7.70
N ILE A 8 3.71 0.95 -6.86
CA ILE A 8 4.09 2.36 -6.91
C ILE A 8 4.77 2.69 -8.26
N ARG A 9 5.74 1.87 -8.70
CA ARG A 9 6.45 2.08 -9.98
C ARG A 9 5.51 2.02 -11.17
N ARG A 10 4.58 1.06 -11.20
CA ARG A 10 3.56 0.96 -12.25
C ARG A 10 2.63 2.17 -12.26
N ALA A 11 2.10 2.56 -11.10
CA ALA A 11 1.24 3.73 -10.98
C ALA A 11 1.96 5.03 -11.38
N SER A 12 3.26 5.12 -11.15
CA SER A 12 4.08 6.27 -11.58
C SER A 12 4.38 6.31 -13.08
N GLY A 13 3.99 5.29 -13.85
CA GLY A 13 4.29 5.19 -15.28
C GLY A 13 5.76 4.87 -15.58
N ASN A 14 6.52 4.38 -14.59
CA ASN A 14 7.92 3.99 -14.73
C ASN A 14 8.17 2.62 -14.06
N PRO A 15 7.60 1.53 -14.61
CA PRO A 15 7.63 0.20 -14.00
C PRO A 15 9.06 -0.33 -13.80
N ASN A 16 9.97 0.00 -14.72
CA ASN A 16 11.37 -0.45 -14.70
C ASN A 16 12.33 0.60 -14.13
N GLY A 17 11.80 1.61 -13.43
CA GLY A 17 12.61 2.65 -12.81
C GLY A 17 13.63 2.08 -11.83
N LYS A 18 14.83 2.68 -11.79
CA LYS A 18 15.94 2.25 -10.92
C LYS A 18 16.20 3.22 -9.77
N SER A 19 15.41 4.31 -9.67
CA SER A 19 15.53 5.25 -8.56
C SER A 19 15.26 4.53 -7.25
N HIS A 20 16.10 4.77 -6.23
CA HIS A 20 15.86 4.25 -4.90
C HIS A 20 14.55 4.83 -4.33
N LEU A 21 13.68 3.96 -3.81
CA LEU A 21 12.44 4.35 -3.16
C LEU A 21 12.58 4.07 -1.66
N ALA A 22 12.54 5.13 -0.85
CA ALA A 22 12.59 5.04 0.60
C ALA A 22 11.24 4.56 1.15
N LEU A 23 10.89 3.30 0.89
CA LEU A 23 9.65 2.70 1.36
C LEU A 23 9.67 2.61 2.89
N PRO A 24 8.54 2.92 3.56
CA PRO A 24 8.46 2.78 5.01
C PRO A 24 8.55 1.30 5.40
N ASN A 25 9.10 1.04 6.59
CA ASN A 25 9.05 -0.31 7.16
C ASN A 25 7.61 -0.68 7.49
N ILE A 26 7.20 -1.92 7.16
CA ILE A 26 5.87 -2.45 7.45
C ILE A 26 5.46 -2.22 8.91
N LYS A 27 6.35 -2.45 9.87
CA LYS A 27 6.07 -2.31 11.32
C LYS A 27 5.81 -0.87 11.75
N THR A 28 6.27 0.10 10.95
CA THR A 28 6.05 1.53 11.21
C THR A 28 4.87 2.10 10.44
N LEU A 29 4.23 1.30 9.58
CA LEU A 29 3.17 1.76 8.69
C LEU A 29 1.96 2.30 9.46
N GLU A 30 1.58 1.65 10.56
CA GLU A 30 0.47 2.09 11.45
C GLU A 30 0.79 3.40 12.18
N LYS A 31 2.08 3.73 12.34
CA LYS A 31 2.55 4.93 13.05
C LYS A 31 2.85 6.09 12.10
N GLN A 32 2.64 5.92 10.80
CA GLN A 32 2.93 6.95 9.81
C GLN A 32 1.88 8.07 9.92
N PRO A 33 2.25 9.30 10.34
CA PRO A 33 1.28 10.39 10.51
C PRO A 33 0.61 10.81 9.21
N ASP A 34 1.36 10.85 8.10
CA ASP A 34 0.88 11.39 6.82
C ASP A 34 1.07 10.40 5.64
N PRO A 35 0.38 9.25 5.65
CA PRO A 35 0.62 8.17 4.69
C PRO A 35 0.27 8.57 3.24
N LYS A 36 -0.70 9.45 3.04
CA LYS A 36 -1.05 9.97 1.71
C LYS A 36 0.06 10.86 1.15
N THR A 37 0.67 11.69 2.00
CA THR A 37 1.78 12.56 1.58
C THR A 37 3.00 11.75 1.21
N LEU A 38 3.36 10.77 2.04
CA LEU A 38 4.44 9.85 1.73
C LEU A 38 4.20 9.10 0.40
N LEU A 39 2.96 8.66 0.13
CA LEU A 39 2.65 7.98 -1.13
C LEU A 39 2.86 8.88 -2.34
N ARG A 40 2.45 10.16 -2.26
CA ARG A 40 2.67 11.14 -3.33
C ARG A 40 4.16 11.36 -3.59
N GLU A 41 4.96 11.43 -2.54
CA GLU A 41 6.42 11.56 -2.64
C GLU A 41 7.06 10.34 -3.29
N LEU A 42 6.68 9.14 -2.86
CA LEU A 42 7.12 7.89 -3.47
C LEU A 42 6.76 7.84 -4.96
N LEU A 43 5.55 8.26 -5.34
CA LEU A 43 5.12 8.32 -6.73
C LEU A 43 5.96 9.30 -7.56
N ARG A 44 6.25 10.48 -7.01
CA ARG A 44 7.13 11.50 -7.63
C ARG A 44 8.56 10.99 -7.81
N ASN A 45 9.10 10.30 -6.81
CA ASN A 45 10.44 9.72 -6.90
C ASN A 45 10.51 8.53 -7.88
N ALA A 46 9.44 7.73 -7.95
CA ALA A 46 9.35 6.58 -8.82
C ALA A 46 9.20 6.95 -10.30
N CYS A 47 8.55 8.08 -10.63
CA CYS A 47 8.31 8.46 -12.02
C CYS A 47 9.61 8.77 -12.80
N GLY A 48 10.72 9.03 -12.11
CA GLY A 48 12.03 9.29 -12.72
C GLY A 48 12.11 10.60 -13.52
N LEU A 49 11.08 11.46 -13.42
CA LEU A 49 11.04 12.76 -14.09
C LEU A 49 11.83 13.81 -13.30
N GLN A 50 12.32 14.82 -14.00
CA GLN A 50 13.06 15.95 -13.41
C GLN A 50 12.55 17.29 -13.93
N GLY A 51 12.91 18.37 -13.23
CA GLY A 51 12.65 19.75 -13.65
C GLY A 51 11.17 20.04 -13.92
N ARG A 52 10.88 20.67 -15.06
CA ARG A 52 9.51 21.04 -15.46
C ARG A 52 8.59 19.82 -15.62
N ARG A 53 9.11 18.67 -16.06
CA ARG A 53 8.31 17.44 -16.24
C ARG A 53 7.86 16.87 -14.90
N LEU A 54 8.71 16.94 -13.87
CA LEU A 54 8.35 16.56 -12.50
C LEU A 54 7.29 17.48 -11.90
N LYS A 55 7.38 18.80 -12.15
CA LYS A 55 6.37 19.76 -11.68
C LYS A 55 4.97 19.49 -12.25
N ASN A 56 4.91 18.99 -13.48
CA ASN A 56 3.65 18.64 -14.15
C ASN A 56 3.16 17.22 -13.81
N PHE A 57 3.91 16.44 -13.01
CA PHE A 57 3.49 15.11 -12.61
C PHE A 57 2.36 15.19 -11.57
N ASN A 58 1.16 14.79 -11.98
CA ASN A 58 -0.01 14.76 -11.12
C ASN A 58 -0.03 13.49 -10.25
N ALA A 59 0.67 13.54 -9.11
CA ALA A 59 0.72 12.43 -8.16
C ALA A 59 -0.65 12.07 -7.57
N GLU A 60 -1.52 13.06 -7.33
CA GLU A 60 -2.88 12.84 -6.79
C GLU A 60 -3.71 11.94 -7.72
N ALA A 61 -3.65 12.17 -9.03
CA ALA A 61 -4.33 11.32 -10.01
C ALA A 61 -3.76 9.89 -10.09
N ARG A 62 -2.54 9.65 -9.57
CA ARG A 62 -1.90 8.32 -9.55
C ARG A 62 -2.18 7.53 -8.27
N VAL A 63 -2.51 8.20 -7.16
CA VAL A 63 -2.76 7.54 -5.87
C VAL A 63 -3.79 6.40 -5.98
N PRO A 64 -4.97 6.58 -6.62
CA PRO A 64 -5.95 5.49 -6.76
C PRO A 64 -5.43 4.32 -7.61
N GLN A 65 -4.57 4.60 -8.59
CA GLN A 65 -4.03 3.59 -9.51
C GLN A 65 -3.11 2.60 -8.79
N VAL A 66 -2.49 2.99 -7.68
CA VAL A 66 -1.61 2.10 -6.91
C VAL A 66 -2.34 0.85 -6.46
N ALA A 67 -3.62 0.97 -6.06
CA ALA A 67 -4.40 -0.18 -5.59
C ALA A 67 -4.61 -1.21 -6.71
N GLY A 68 -4.84 -0.77 -7.95
CA GLY A 68 -5.03 -1.66 -9.10
C GLY A 68 -3.78 -2.40 -9.56
N TRP A 69 -2.61 -2.11 -8.98
CA TRP A 69 -1.33 -2.78 -9.30
C TRP A 69 -0.78 -3.62 -8.17
N ILE A 70 -1.51 -3.74 -7.05
CA ILE A 70 -1.13 -4.65 -5.98
C ILE A 70 -1.48 -6.06 -6.46
N ASP A 71 -0.46 -6.87 -6.68
CA ASP A 71 -0.61 -8.31 -6.90
C ASP A 71 -1.17 -8.94 -5.60
N ASP A 72 -1.91 -10.05 -5.67
CA ASP A 72 -2.71 -10.66 -4.56
C ASP A 72 -1.93 -11.09 -3.30
N ASP A 73 -0.64 -10.74 -3.19
CA ASP A 73 0.16 -10.96 -2.00
C ASP A 73 -0.03 -9.84 -0.97
N PHE A 74 -0.97 -10.07 -0.07
CA PHE A 74 -1.21 -9.26 1.12
C PHE A 74 -0.51 -9.81 2.37
N THR A 75 0.34 -10.85 2.25
CA THR A 75 1.06 -11.47 3.38
C THR A 75 1.79 -10.46 4.26
N PRO A 76 2.43 -9.40 3.74
CA PRO A 76 3.09 -8.40 4.58
C PRO A 76 2.15 -7.71 5.59
N LEU A 77 0.85 -7.62 5.30
CA LEU A 77 -0.13 -7.01 6.22
C LEU A 77 -0.29 -7.80 7.52
N ARG A 78 -0.03 -9.11 7.52
CA ARG A 78 -0.11 -9.95 8.73
C ARG A 78 0.90 -9.57 9.81
N ALA A 79 1.89 -8.72 9.50
CA ALA A 79 2.80 -8.15 10.49
C ALA A 79 2.21 -6.95 11.26
N LEU A 80 1.06 -6.41 10.82
CA LEU A 80 0.40 -5.27 11.42
C LEU A 80 -0.56 -5.71 12.53
N SER A 81 -0.53 -5.00 13.65
CA SER A 81 -1.33 -5.35 14.82
C SER A 81 -2.84 -5.18 14.57
N ALA A 82 -3.23 -4.14 13.84
CA ALA A 82 -4.62 -3.92 13.43
C ALA A 82 -5.12 -5.02 12.49
N PHE A 83 -4.25 -5.52 11.60
CA PHE A 83 -4.63 -6.60 10.67
C PHE A 83 -4.80 -7.93 11.42
N GLN A 84 -3.89 -8.25 12.34
CA GLN A 84 -4.02 -9.43 13.21
C GLN A 84 -5.30 -9.37 14.06
N LYS A 85 -5.63 -8.20 14.60
CA LYS A 85 -6.86 -7.99 15.37
C LYS A 85 -8.10 -8.23 14.50
N LEU A 86 -8.12 -7.69 13.28
CA LEU A 86 -9.18 -7.93 12.32
C LEU A 86 -9.34 -9.42 11.96
N GLU A 87 -8.24 -10.13 11.65
CA GLU A 87 -8.27 -11.57 11.35
C GLU A 87 -8.84 -12.37 12.55
N SER A 88 -8.45 -12.01 13.77
CA SER A 88 -8.99 -12.63 15.00
C SER A 88 -10.49 -12.37 15.17
N ASP A 89 -10.95 -11.13 14.93
CA ASP A 89 -12.36 -10.77 15.10
C ASP A 89 -13.24 -11.46 14.04
N ILE A 90 -12.77 -11.56 12.80
CA ILE A 90 -13.44 -12.31 11.73
C ILE A 90 -13.49 -13.81 12.06
N GLY A 91 -12.38 -14.38 12.54
CA GLY A 91 -12.31 -15.80 12.90
C GLY A 91 -13.29 -16.16 14.02
N GLN A 92 -13.42 -15.29 15.02
CA GLN A 92 -14.38 -15.45 16.11
C GLN A 92 -15.82 -15.45 15.60
N LEU A 93 -16.18 -14.49 14.74
CA LEU A 93 -17.52 -14.40 14.15
C LEU A 93 -17.84 -15.63 13.27
N ALA A 94 -16.88 -16.09 12.47
CA ALA A 94 -17.06 -17.26 11.62
C ALA A 94 -17.30 -18.55 12.43
N PHE A 95 -16.61 -18.67 13.58
CA PHE A 95 -16.81 -19.77 14.52
C PHE A 95 -18.21 -19.73 15.16
N GLU A 96 -18.66 -18.55 15.58
CA GLU A 96 -20.00 -18.35 16.15
C GLU A 96 -21.12 -18.71 15.16
N ILE A 97 -21.03 -18.23 13.91
CA ILE A 97 -22.01 -18.53 12.85
C ILE A 97 -22.06 -20.04 12.56
N THR A 98 -20.91 -20.72 12.55
CA THR A 98 -20.87 -22.16 12.26
C THR A 98 -21.52 -22.98 13.37
N ASN A 99 -21.34 -22.58 14.63
CA ASN A 99 -21.91 -23.28 15.78
C ASN A 99 -23.41 -23.02 15.98
N ASP A 100 -23.92 -21.85 15.59
CA ASP A 100 -25.36 -21.53 15.65
C ASP A 100 -26.19 -22.33 14.62
N HIS A 101 -25.56 -22.91 13.60
CA HIS A 101 -26.22 -23.76 12.59
C HIS A 101 -26.27 -25.25 12.96
N GLU A 102 -25.60 -25.68 14.04
CA GLU A 102 -25.62 -27.07 14.53
C GLU A 102 -26.54 -27.29 15.76
N GLN A 103 -27.27 -26.26 16.22
CA GLN A 103 -28.31 -26.36 17.27
C GLN A 103 -29.72 -26.18 16.70
#